data_AF-A0A7J4J953-F1
#
_entry.id   AF-A0A7J4J953-F1
#
_cell.length_a   1.000
_cell.length_b   1.000
_cell.length_c   1.000
_cell.angle_alpha   90.00
_cell.angle_beta   90.00
_cell.angle_gamma   90.00
#
_symmetry.space_group_name_H-M   'P 1'
#
loop_
_entity.id
_entity.type
_entity.pdbx_description
1 polymer ?
#
loop_
_entity_poly.entity_id
_entity_poly.type
_entity_poly.pdbx_seq_one_letter_code
_entity_poly.pdbx_strand_id
1 'polypeptide(L)'
;MLKIGSFFENYLKSDSLFKEKSVLLSTYLPQEVVYREEQIQEAANILAPALRIEKPSNLFIYGKTGTGKTLSMKFILHSMEEIAQKNTIPFKAIYLNCKLKRVADTEYRLIAQLVKEFGKEIPPTGLPTDEVYNIFY
;
A
#
# COMPACT_ATOMS: atom_id res chain seq x y z
N MET A 1 32.96 14.36 28.95
CA MET A 1 32.39 14.09 27.61
C MET A 1 32.35 12.57 27.45
N LEU A 2 31.16 11.93 27.54
CA LEU A 2 30.83 10.51 27.19
C LEU A 2 29.55 10.05 27.94
N LYS A 3 28.43 10.77 27.77
CA LYS A 3 27.13 10.37 28.38
C LYS A 3 26.19 9.66 27.40
N ILE A 4 26.36 9.85 26.09
CA ILE A 4 25.47 9.26 25.09
C ILE A 4 25.89 7.83 24.71
N GLY A 5 27.21 7.55 24.64
CA GLY A 5 27.72 6.22 24.27
C GLY A 5 27.35 5.15 25.29
N SER A 6 27.54 5.43 26.58
CA SER A 6 27.15 4.54 27.67
C SER A 6 25.64 4.29 27.75
N PHE A 7 24.82 5.28 27.37
CA PHE A 7 23.37 5.10 27.26
C PHE A 7 23.01 4.09 26.17
N PHE A 8 23.58 4.18 24.97
CA PHE A 8 23.28 3.24 23.89
C PHE A 8 23.77 1.82 24.18
N GLU A 9 24.94 1.66 24.82
CA GLU A 9 25.41 0.34 25.26
C GLU A 9 24.49 -0.30 26.30
N ASN A 10 23.98 0.49 27.25
CA ASN A 10 23.02 0.01 28.25
C ASN A 10 21.67 -0.32 27.62
N TYR A 11 21.23 0.45 26.63
CA TYR A 11 20.01 0.18 25.88
C TYR A 11 20.10 -1.15 25.11
N LEU A 12 21.22 -1.42 24.44
CA LEU A 12 21.42 -2.69 23.72
C LEU A 12 21.47 -3.91 24.65
N LYS A 13 21.94 -3.73 25.89
CA LYS A 13 21.99 -4.79 26.92
C LYS A 13 20.66 -4.99 27.66
N SER A 14 19.70 -4.07 27.49
CA SER A 14 18.41 -4.17 28.17
C SER A 14 17.53 -5.22 27.51
N ASP A 15 16.92 -6.08 28.33
CA ASP A 15 16.00 -7.08 27.84
C ASP A 15 14.72 -6.42 27.30
N SER A 16 14.31 -6.85 26.11
CA SER A 16 13.05 -6.45 25.49
C SER A 16 11.95 -7.45 25.81
N LEU A 17 10.78 -6.96 26.23
CA LEU A 17 9.56 -7.76 26.33
C LEU A 17 9.11 -8.29 24.96
N PHE A 18 9.42 -7.56 23.89
CA PHE A 18 9.04 -7.91 22.54
C PHE A 18 10.14 -8.72 21.86
N LYS A 19 9.77 -9.91 21.35
CA LYS A 19 10.60 -10.66 20.40
C LYS A 19 10.71 -9.92 19.06
N GLU A 20 9.58 -9.41 18.58
CA GLU A 20 9.52 -8.65 17.34
C GLU A 20 8.46 -7.55 17.47
N LYS A 21 8.88 -6.28 17.56
CA LYS A 21 7.96 -5.15 17.73
C LYS A 21 7.31 -4.70 16.42
N SER A 22 7.91 -5.03 15.28
CA SER A 22 7.41 -4.67 13.94
C SER A 22 6.01 -5.20 13.67
N VAL A 23 5.65 -6.37 14.22
CA VAL A 23 4.32 -6.97 14.03
C VAL A 23 3.18 -6.14 14.62
N LEU A 24 3.48 -5.24 15.55
CA LEU A 24 2.51 -4.35 16.19
C LEU A 24 2.34 -3.02 15.44
N LEU A 25 3.14 -2.77 14.40
CA LEU A 25 3.03 -1.55 13.61
C LEU A 25 1.79 -1.62 12.70
N SER A 26 1.13 -0.49 12.50
CA SER A 26 -0.03 -0.37 11.60
C SER A 26 0.29 -0.65 10.12
N THR A 27 1.59 -0.68 9.78
CA THR A 27 2.10 -1.01 8.45
C THR A 27 2.39 -2.51 8.29
N TYR A 28 2.36 -3.29 9.37
CA TYR A 28 2.61 -4.72 9.30
C TYR A 28 1.51 -5.43 8.49
N LEU A 29 1.94 -6.32 7.60
CA LEU A 29 1.07 -7.21 6.86
C LEU A 29 1.30 -8.64 7.40
N PRO A 30 0.33 -9.24 8.13
CA PRO A 30 0.42 -10.62 8.58
C PRO A 30 0.33 -11.59 7.41
N GLN A 31 0.83 -12.81 7.62
CA GLN A 31 0.72 -13.92 6.66
C GLN A 31 -0.71 -14.41 6.45
N GLU A 32 -1.59 -14.18 7.44
CA GLU A 32 -2.99 -14.55 7.39
C GLU A 32 -3.84 -13.44 8.00
N VAL A 33 -5.01 -13.19 7.40
CA VAL A 33 -6.00 -12.24 7.91
C VAL A 33 -7.23 -13.02 8.38
N VAL A 34 -7.29 -13.26 9.69
CA VAL A 34 -8.36 -14.04 10.33
C VAL A 34 -9.70 -13.28 10.39
N TYR A 35 -10.81 -14.03 10.37
CA TYR A 35 -12.19 -13.53 10.47
C TYR A 35 -12.61 -12.58 9.33
N ARG A 36 -11.93 -12.68 8.18
CA ARG A 36 -12.16 -11.88 6.97
C ARG A 36 -12.12 -12.71 5.70
N GLU A 37 -12.12 -14.03 5.82
CA GLU A 37 -11.92 -15.00 4.75
C GLU A 37 -12.97 -14.81 3.64
N GLU A 38 -14.24 -14.69 4.02
CA GLU A 38 -15.35 -14.48 3.08
C GLU A 38 -15.20 -13.17 2.28
N GLN A 39 -14.94 -12.05 2.96
CA GLN A 39 -14.80 -10.76 2.28
C GLN A 39 -13.53 -10.70 1.42
N ILE A 40 -12.45 -11.37 1.85
CA ILE A 40 -11.23 -11.49 1.06
C ILE A 40 -11.50 -12.30 -0.20
N GLN A 41 -12.20 -13.43 -0.08
CA GLN A 41 -12.53 -14.28 -1.23
C GLN A 41 -13.43 -13.54 -2.24
N GLU A 42 -14.45 -12.82 -1.76
CA GLU A 42 -15.35 -12.04 -2.62
C GLU A 42 -14.58 -10.95 -3.40
N ALA A 43 -13.78 -10.14 -2.70
CA ALA A 43 -12.97 -9.10 -3.31
C ALA A 43 -11.92 -9.69 -4.27
N ALA A 44 -11.28 -10.81 -3.90
CA ALA A 44 -10.32 -11.50 -4.76
C ALA A 44 -10.97 -12.02 -6.04
N ASN A 45 -12.17 -12.60 -5.98
CA ASN A 45 -12.90 -13.07 -7.16
C ASN A 45 -13.18 -11.93 -8.15
N ILE A 46 -13.51 -10.73 -7.64
CA ILE A 46 -13.76 -9.54 -8.45
C ILE A 46 -12.49 -9.04 -9.15
N LEU A 47 -11.34 -9.12 -8.47
CA LEU A 47 -10.05 -8.61 -8.96
C LEU A 47 -9.22 -9.62 -9.75
N ALA A 48 -9.48 -10.92 -9.59
CA ALA A 48 -8.77 -12.01 -10.26
C ALA A 48 -8.61 -11.87 -11.78
N PRO A 49 -9.58 -11.32 -12.56
CA PRO A 49 -9.41 -11.10 -13.99
C PRO A 49 -8.15 -10.28 -14.35
N ALA A 50 -7.68 -9.40 -13.46
CA ALA A 50 -6.45 -8.63 -13.69
C ALA A 50 -5.21 -9.51 -13.89
N LEU A 51 -5.16 -10.70 -13.27
CA LEU A 51 -4.07 -11.66 -13.47
C LEU A 51 -4.09 -12.32 -14.86
N ARG A 52 -5.21 -12.24 -15.57
CA ARG A 52 -5.33 -12.65 -16.98
C ARG A 52 -5.14 -11.49 -17.96
N ILE A 53 -4.71 -10.32 -17.48
CA ILE A 53 -4.59 -9.09 -18.29
C ILE A 53 -5.98 -8.65 -18.81
N GLU A 54 -7.04 -9.04 -18.10
CA GLU A 54 -8.41 -8.60 -18.37
C GLU A 54 -8.77 -7.46 -17.41
N LYS A 55 -9.71 -6.60 -17.80
CA LYS A 55 -10.20 -5.51 -16.95
C LYS A 55 -11.10 -6.09 -15.83
N PRO A 56 -10.71 -5.99 -14.54
CA PRO A 56 -11.58 -6.39 -13.45
C PRO A 56 -12.72 -5.38 -13.24
N SER A 57 -13.73 -5.78 -12.49
CA SER A 57 -14.79 -4.87 -12.07
C SER A 57 -14.30 -3.93 -10.95
N ASN A 58 -14.84 -2.71 -10.92
CA ASN A 58 -14.56 -1.76 -9.85
C ASN A 58 -15.18 -2.25 -8.53
N LEU A 59 -14.47 -2.04 -7.41
CA LEU A 59 -14.90 -2.44 -6.08
C LEU A 59 -14.99 -1.23 -5.15
N PHE A 60 -16.10 -1.10 -4.43
CA PHE A 60 -16.30 -0.08 -3.40
C PHE A 60 -16.50 -0.73 -2.04
N ILE A 61 -15.55 -0.54 -1.11
CA ILE A 61 -15.55 -1.17 0.21
C ILE A 61 -15.83 -0.12 1.29
N TYR A 62 -16.88 -0.33 2.07
CA TYR A 62 -17.28 0.58 3.16
C TYR A 62 -17.36 -0.13 4.52
N GLY A 63 -17.31 0.64 5.60
CA GLY A 63 -17.42 0.14 6.97
C GLY A 63 -16.68 1.02 7.98
N LYS A 64 -16.88 0.79 9.28
CA LYS A 64 -16.25 1.59 10.36
C LYS A 64 -14.72 1.53 10.34
N THR A 65 -14.03 2.52 10.91
CA THR A 65 -12.57 2.50 11.05
C THR A 65 -12.10 1.32 11.91
N GLY A 66 -10.93 0.75 11.62
CA GLY A 66 -10.40 -0.39 12.37
C GLY A 66 -11.02 -1.75 12.03
N THR A 67 -11.95 -1.83 11.06
CA THR A 67 -12.58 -3.11 10.67
C THR A 67 -11.73 -3.98 9.75
N GLY A 68 -10.49 -3.60 9.43
CA GLY A 68 -9.59 -4.41 8.59
C GLY A 68 -9.67 -4.18 7.08
N LYS A 69 -10.50 -3.25 6.58
CA LYS A 69 -10.64 -2.98 5.11
C LYS A 69 -9.30 -2.76 4.40
N THR A 70 -8.46 -1.87 4.92
CA THR A 70 -7.15 -1.55 4.33
C THR A 70 -6.21 -2.75 4.42
N LEU A 71 -6.27 -3.50 5.52
CA LEU A 71 -5.45 -4.68 5.73
C LEU A 71 -5.82 -5.79 4.72
N SER A 72 -7.12 -6.09 4.58
CA SER A 72 -7.62 -7.10 3.63
C SER A 72 -7.26 -6.75 2.19
N MET A 73 -7.40 -5.49 1.77
CA MET A 73 -7.02 -5.10 0.40
C MET A 73 -5.51 -5.16 0.17
N LYS A 74 -4.69 -4.74 1.14
CA LYS A 74 -3.23 -4.88 1.02
C LYS A 74 -2.82 -6.35 0.93
N PHE A 75 -3.47 -7.21 1.71
CA PHE A 75 -3.25 -8.66 1.66
C PHE A 75 -3.58 -9.23 0.27
N ILE A 76 -4.74 -8.90 -0.29
CA ILE A 76 -5.13 -9.35 -1.64
C ILE A 76 -4.14 -8.86 -2.69
N LEU A 77 -3.83 -7.56 -2.69
CA LEU A 77 -2.90 -6.97 -3.67
C LEU A 77 -1.51 -7.59 -3.59
N HIS A 78 -0.99 -7.80 -2.38
CA HIS A 78 0.29 -8.47 -2.16
C HIS A 78 0.28 -9.91 -2.70
N SER A 79 -0.76 -10.69 -2.39
CA SER A 79 -0.92 -12.05 -2.93
C SER A 79 -1.02 -12.07 -4.46
N MET A 80 -1.72 -11.10 -5.05
CA MET A 80 -1.79 -10.95 -6.51
C MET A 80 -0.43 -10.62 -7.12
N GLU A 81 0.36 -9.74 -6.51
CA GLU A 81 1.72 -9.41 -6.95
C GLU A 81 2.65 -10.63 -6.88
N GLU A 82 2.61 -11.40 -5.79
CA GLU A 82 3.40 -12.63 -5.67
C GLU A 82 3.03 -13.65 -6.76
N ILE A 83 1.74 -13.86 -7.01
CA ILE A 83 1.26 -14.77 -8.05
C ILE A 83 1.68 -14.25 -9.43
N ALA A 84 1.53 -12.96 -9.69
CA ALA A 84 1.92 -12.36 -10.95
C ALA A 84 3.42 -12.52 -11.21
N GLN A 85 4.26 -12.27 -10.20
CA GLN A 85 5.70 -12.44 -10.29
C GLN A 85 6.08 -13.89 -10.58
N LYS A 86 5.47 -14.86 -9.88
CA LYS A 86 5.70 -16.30 -10.10
C LYS A 86 5.33 -16.76 -11.51
N ASN A 87 4.33 -16.12 -12.13
CA ASN A 87 3.82 -16.48 -13.46
C ASN A 87 4.28 -15.52 -14.56
N THR A 88 5.20 -14.59 -14.26
CA THR A 88 5.70 -13.57 -15.21
C THR A 88 4.57 -12.74 -15.86
N ILE A 89 3.51 -12.46 -15.11
CA ILE A 89 2.39 -11.62 -15.54
C ILE A 89 2.78 -10.15 -15.31
N PRO A 90 2.63 -9.26 -16.30
CA PRO A 90 2.92 -7.83 -16.15
C PRO A 90 1.83 -7.13 -15.32
N PHE A 91 1.89 -7.32 -14.01
CA PHE A 91 0.94 -6.75 -13.05
C PHE A 91 1.67 -5.85 -12.06
N LYS A 92 1.08 -4.70 -11.74
CA LYS A 92 1.57 -3.78 -10.72
C LYS A 92 0.41 -3.31 -9.87
N ALA A 93 0.44 -3.56 -8.56
CA ALA A 93 -0.52 -2.96 -7.66
C ALA A 93 -0.04 -1.58 -7.22
N ILE A 94 -0.95 -0.62 -7.15
CA ILE A 94 -0.67 0.74 -6.66
C ILE A 94 -1.62 1.02 -5.50
N TYR A 95 -1.05 1.30 -4.32
CA TYR A 95 -1.80 1.69 -3.13
C TYR A 95 -1.59 3.17 -2.84
N LEU A 96 -2.67 3.96 -2.89
CA LEU A 96 -2.65 5.39 -2.56
C LEU A 96 -3.57 5.70 -1.38
N ASN A 97 -3.03 6.40 -0.38
CA ASN A 97 -3.79 6.86 0.78
C ASN A 97 -4.21 8.32 0.59
N CYS A 98 -5.44 8.54 0.10
CA CYS A 98 -5.98 9.87 -0.16
C CYS A 98 -6.26 10.71 1.10
N LYS A 99 -6.22 10.12 2.30
CA LYS A 99 -6.36 10.87 3.56
C LYS A 99 -5.06 11.58 3.95
N LEU A 100 -3.90 11.13 3.45
CA LEU A 100 -2.62 11.70 3.82
C LEU A 100 -2.39 13.01 3.07
N LYS A 101 -2.52 14.13 3.81
CA LYS A 101 -2.30 15.48 3.28
C LYS A 101 -0.94 15.56 2.59
N ARG A 102 -0.89 16.24 1.44
CA ARG A 102 0.30 16.39 0.57
C ARG A 102 0.70 15.20 -0.29
N VAL A 103 0.05 14.04 -0.19
CA VAL A 103 0.35 12.88 -1.06
C VAL A 103 -0.72 12.66 -2.13
N ALA A 104 -2.00 12.62 -1.74
CA ALA A 104 -3.09 12.37 -2.68
C ALA A 104 -4.39 13.07 -2.24
N ASP A 105 -4.26 14.24 -1.62
CA ASP A 105 -5.37 15.03 -1.06
C ASP A 105 -6.02 15.99 -2.08
N THR A 106 -5.44 16.11 -3.28
CA THR A 106 -6.02 16.83 -4.42
C THR A 106 -5.96 15.95 -5.67
N GLU A 107 -6.85 16.19 -6.62
CA GLU A 107 -6.85 15.52 -7.93
C GLU A 107 -5.48 15.60 -8.60
N TYR A 108 -4.89 16.80 -8.68
CA TYR A 108 -3.55 17.02 -9.20
C TYR A 108 -2.52 16.07 -8.56
N ARG A 109 -2.50 16.00 -7.22
CA ARG A 109 -1.51 15.18 -6.49
C ARG A 109 -1.76 13.68 -6.67
N LEU A 110 -3.01 13.26 -6.76
CA LEU A 110 -3.37 11.88 -7.04
C LEU A 110 -2.82 11.44 -8.39
N ILE A 111 -3.10 12.20 -9.45
CA ILE A 111 -2.61 11.89 -10.80
C ILE A 111 -1.08 12.02 -10.85
N ALA A 112 -0.49 13.07 -10.26
CA ALA A 112 0.95 13.22 -10.21
C ALA A 112 1.66 12.05 -9.50
N GLN A 113 1.08 11.55 -8.41
CA GLN A 113 1.59 10.37 -7.73
C GLN A 113 1.45 9.11 -8.60
N LEU A 114 0.32 8.92 -9.29
CA LEU A 114 0.15 7.80 -10.22
C LEU A 114 1.19 7.86 -11.36
N VAL A 115 1.42 9.02 -11.95
CA VAL A 115 2.45 9.21 -12.99
C VAL A 115 3.84 8.81 -12.47
N LYS A 116 4.16 9.19 -11.23
CA LYS A 116 5.40 8.80 -10.56
C LYS A 116 5.50 7.28 -10.36
N GLU A 117 4.41 6.62 -10.00
CA GLU A 117 4.38 5.15 -9.91
C GLU A 117 4.68 4.49 -11.26
N PHE A 118 4.33 5.11 -12.39
CA PHE A 118 4.70 4.62 -13.72
C PHE A 118 6.09 5.08 -14.22
N GLY A 119 6.91 5.67 -13.34
CA GLY A 119 8.31 6.02 -13.64
C GLY A 119 8.50 7.33 -14.40
N LYS A 120 7.47 8.16 -14.50
CA LYS A 120 7.55 9.51 -15.10
C LYS A 120 7.65 10.57 -13.99
N GLU A 121 8.47 11.59 -14.21
CA GLU A 121 8.59 12.71 -13.25
C GLU A 121 7.63 13.85 -13.59
N ILE A 122 7.00 14.42 -12.56
CA ILE A 122 6.16 15.60 -12.66
C ILE A 122 6.67 16.66 -11.68
N PRO A 123 6.77 17.95 -12.09
CA PRO A 123 7.12 19.03 -11.20
C PRO A 123 6.18 19.09 -9.99
N PRO A 124 6.68 19.39 -8.79
CA PRO A 124 5.84 19.44 -7.58
C PRO A 124 4.73 20.50 -7.68
N THR A 125 4.95 21.55 -8.47
CA THR A 125 3.98 22.61 -8.78
C THR A 125 4.28 23.23 -10.15
N GLY A 126 3.30 23.91 -10.75
CA GLY A 126 3.51 24.77 -11.92
C GLY A 126 2.93 24.22 -13.22
N LEU A 127 2.56 22.94 -13.28
CA LEU A 127 1.78 22.41 -14.40
C LEU A 127 0.28 22.60 -14.15
N PRO A 128 -0.50 22.97 -15.18
CA PRO A 128 -1.94 22.80 -15.18
C PRO A 128 -2.33 21.33 -14.97
N THR A 129 -3.47 21.07 -14.31
CA THR A 129 -3.97 19.70 -14.08
C THR A 129 -4.16 18.93 -15.40
N ASP A 130 -4.61 19.61 -16.46
CA ASP A 130 -4.82 19.00 -17.78
C ASP A 130 -3.50 18.49 -18.40
N GLU A 131 -2.39 19.20 -18.19
CA GLU A 131 -1.08 18.72 -18.65
C GLU A 131 -0.64 17.47 -17.89
N VAL A 132 -0.93 17.39 -16.59
CA VAL A 132 -0.64 16.19 -15.79
C VAL A 132 -1.47 15.00 -16.27
N TYR A 133 -2.73 15.21 -16.66
CA TYR A 133 -3.54 14.18 -17.31
C TYR A 133 -2.98 13.75 -18.67
N ASN A 134 -2.51 14.68 -19.49
CA ASN A 134 -1.87 14.38 -20.77
C ASN A 134 -0.57 13.58 -20.62
N ILE A 135 0.14 13.73 -19.50
CA ILE A 135 1.33 12.92 -19.19
C ILE A 135 0.94 11.51 -18.76
N PHE A 136 -0.20 11.36 -18.09
CA PHE A 136 -0.66 10.09 -17.52
C PHE A 136 -1.24 9.13 -18.57
N TYR A 137 -2.12 9.63 -19.44
CA TYR A 137 -2.72 8.85 -20.54
C TYR A 137 -1.77 8.71 -21.74
#